data_AF-A0AAD1ABG6-F1
#
_entry.id   AF-A0AAD1ABG6-F1
#
_cell.length_a   1.000
_cell.length_b   1.000
_cell.length_c   1.000
_cell.angle_alpha   90.00
_cell.angle_beta   90.00
_cell.angle_gamma   90.00
#
_symmetry.space_group_name_H-M   'P 1'
#
loop_
_entity.id
_entity.type
_entity.pdbx_description
1 polymer ?
#
loop_
_entity_poly.entity_id
_entity_poly.type
_entity_poly.pdbx_seq_one_letter_code
_entity_poly.pdbx_strand_id
1 'polypeptide(L)'
;MMSVPTFTADRPSENHSSVESFESERLARRLALLEASIAQGERLLRGGLDPVTGAPIPGACGAHRAQIVSNLATERALVERIRCIITARV
;
A
#
# COMPACT_ATOMS: atom_id res chain seq x y z
N MET A 1 -13.09 60.59 -2.12
CA MET A 1 -13.89 59.36 -2.14
C MET A 1 -13.44 58.52 -3.33
N MET A 2 -12.69 57.44 -3.09
CA MET A 2 -12.52 56.35 -4.05
C MET A 2 -12.48 55.04 -3.24
N SER A 3 -13.52 54.23 -3.41
CA SER A 3 -13.65 52.92 -2.77
C SER A 3 -12.80 51.91 -3.54
N VAL A 4 -11.76 51.39 -2.89
CA VAL A 4 -11.03 50.23 -3.39
C VAL A 4 -11.91 49.00 -3.11
N PRO A 5 -12.26 48.17 -4.10
CA PRO A 5 -12.95 46.92 -3.81
C PRO A 5 -11.93 45.99 -3.16
N THR A 6 -12.05 45.78 -1.86
CA THR A 6 -11.36 44.70 -1.14
C THR A 6 -12.00 43.38 -1.60
N PHE A 7 -11.47 42.82 -2.68
CA PHE A 7 -11.83 41.48 -3.13
C PHE A 7 -11.11 40.47 -2.23
N THR A 8 -11.64 40.27 -1.03
CA THR A 8 -11.42 39.01 -0.30
C THR A 8 -12.37 37.99 -0.93
N ALA A 9 -11.93 37.35 -2.01
CA ALA A 9 -12.46 36.03 -2.34
C ALA A 9 -12.04 35.10 -1.20
N ASP A 10 -12.89 35.06 -0.19
CA ASP A 10 -13.05 33.95 0.71
C ASP A 10 -13.29 32.73 -0.20
N ARG A 11 -12.23 31.96 -0.47
CA ARG A 11 -12.35 30.62 -1.06
C ARG A 11 -12.49 29.66 0.12
N PRO A 12 -13.70 29.29 0.54
CA PRO A 12 -13.84 28.19 1.46
C PRO A 12 -13.53 26.90 0.70
N SER A 13 -12.53 26.17 1.18
CA SER A 13 -12.54 24.70 1.14
C SER A 13 -12.49 23.99 -0.24
N GLU A 14 -11.52 24.31 -1.10
CA GLU A 14 -11.11 23.38 -2.18
C GLU A 14 -9.84 22.57 -1.83
N ASN A 15 -9.07 23.01 -0.82
CA ASN A 15 -7.81 22.38 -0.44
C ASN A 15 -7.96 21.19 0.52
N HIS A 16 -9.00 21.17 1.36
CA HIS A 16 -9.20 20.08 2.33
C HIS A 16 -9.62 18.78 1.64
N SER A 17 -10.57 18.85 0.70
CA SER A 17 -11.05 17.71 -0.07
C SER A 17 -9.97 17.10 -0.97
N SER A 18 -9.06 17.93 -1.51
CA SER A 18 -7.95 17.45 -2.35
C SER A 18 -6.82 16.79 -1.55
N VAL A 19 -6.47 17.32 -0.38
CA VAL A 19 -5.46 16.71 0.50
C VAL A 19 -5.96 15.38 1.08
N GLU A 20 -7.20 15.33 1.54
CA GLU A 20 -7.80 14.09 2.08
C GLU A 20 -7.93 13.00 1.01
N SER A 21 -8.35 13.38 -0.20
CA SER A 21 -8.39 12.49 -1.36
C SER A 21 -7.01 11.97 -1.75
N PHE A 22 -6.00 12.86 -1.80
CA PHE A 22 -4.62 12.50 -2.11
C PHE A 22 -4.04 11.51 -1.09
N GLU A 23 -4.26 11.77 0.21
CA GLU A 23 -3.80 10.90 1.28
C GLU A 23 -4.46 9.53 1.23
N SER A 24 -5.76 9.48 0.95
CA SER A 24 -6.52 8.24 0.80
C SER A 24 -6.04 7.42 -0.40
N GLU A 25 -5.82 8.07 -1.54
CA GLU A 25 -5.29 7.43 -2.74
C GLU A 25 -3.85 6.93 -2.54
N ARG A 26 -3.02 7.69 -1.82
CA ARG A 26 -1.66 7.29 -1.43
C ARG A 26 -1.67 6.04 -0.55
N LEU A 27 -2.58 5.97 0.43
CA LEU A 27 -2.74 4.80 1.30
C LEU A 27 -3.24 3.59 0.52
N ALA A 28 -4.20 3.76 -0.40
CA ALA A 28 -4.71 2.70 -1.26
C ALA A 28 -3.60 2.14 -2.17
N ARG A 29 -2.80 2.99 -2.81
CA ARG A 29 -1.64 2.55 -3.61
C ARG A 29 -0.63 1.78 -2.77
N ARG A 30 -0.33 2.25 -1.55
CA ARG A 30 0.59 1.56 -0.64
C ARG A 30 0.06 0.20 -0.22
N LEU A 31 -1.24 0.09 0.04
CA LEU A 31 -1.89 -1.18 0.36
C LEU A 31 -1.74 -2.18 -0.79
N ALA A 32 -2.03 -1.76 -2.02
CA ALA A 32 -1.89 -2.61 -3.20
C ALA A 32 -0.45 -3.13 -3.40
N LEU A 33 0.56 -2.29 -3.17
CA LEU A 33 1.96 -2.69 -3.25
C LEU A 33 2.34 -3.72 -2.17
N LEU A 34 1.85 -3.54 -0.94
CA LEU A 34 2.08 -4.49 0.14
C LEU A 34 1.40 -5.84 -0.14
N GLU A 35 0.16 -5.83 -0.62
CA GLU A 35 -0.56 -7.06 -0.98
C GLU A 35 0.12 -7.82 -2.12
N ALA A 36 0.63 -7.11 -3.13
CA ALA A 36 1.41 -7.70 -4.21
C ALA A 36 2.73 -8.33 -3.70
N SER A 37 3.42 -7.64 -2.78
CA SER A 37 4.65 -8.12 -2.17
C SER A 37 4.41 -9.39 -1.33
N ILE A 38 3.35 -9.40 -0.51
CA ILE A 38 2.93 -10.57 0.27
C ILE A 38 2.66 -11.76 -0.65
N ALA A 39 1.87 -11.56 -1.71
CA ALA A 39 1.56 -12.62 -2.67
C ALA A 39 2.82 -13.16 -3.37
N GLN A 40 3.83 -12.31 -3.62
CA GLN A 40 5.11 -12.75 -4.14
C GLN A 40 5.89 -13.57 -3.10
N GLY A 41 5.99 -13.09 -1.85
CA GLY A 41 6.67 -13.81 -0.78
C GLY A 41 6.06 -15.20 -0.52
N GLU A 42 4.73 -15.31 -0.52
CA GLU A 42 4.02 -16.59 -0.37
C GLU A 42 4.30 -17.56 -1.52
N ARG A 43 4.37 -17.07 -2.77
CA ARG A 43 4.76 -17.89 -3.92
C ARG A 43 6.19 -18.40 -3.80
N LEU A 44 7.13 -17.53 -3.40
CA LEU A 44 8.52 -17.92 -3.17
C LEU A 44 8.65 -18.99 -2.09
N LEU A 45 7.82 -18.96 -1.05
CA LEU A 45 7.82 -19.96 0.01
C LEU A 45 7.24 -21.32 -0.43
N ARG A 46 6.22 -21.33 -1.29
CA ARG A 46 5.59 -22.58 -1.76
C ARG A 46 6.46 -23.34 -2.79
N GLY A 47 7.35 -22.64 -3.49
CA GLY A 47 7.97 -23.20 -4.69
C GLY A 47 6.97 -23.24 -5.85
N GLY A 48 7.34 -23.92 -6.93
CA GLY A 48 6.50 -23.98 -8.13
C GLY A 48 6.89 -25.07 -9.10
N LEU A 49 6.37 -24.98 -10.31
CA LEU A 49 6.78 -25.79 -11.44
C LEU A 49 7.40 -24.88 -12.49
N ASP A 50 8.50 -25.31 -13.08
CA ASP A 50 9.07 -24.67 -14.26
C ASP A 50 8.07 -24.81 -15.43
N PRO A 51 7.60 -23.71 -16.04
CA PRO A 51 6.61 -23.76 -17.13
C PRO A 51 7.12 -24.43 -18.40
N VAL A 52 8.45 -24.52 -18.59
CA VAL A 52 9.06 -25.12 -19.78
C VAL A 52 9.29 -26.62 -19.57
N THR A 53 9.82 -27.00 -18.41
CA THR A 53 10.25 -28.39 -18.14
C THR A 53 9.26 -29.19 -17.29
N GLY A 54 8.32 -28.53 -16.61
CA GLY A 54 7.43 -29.14 -15.63
C GLY A 54 8.15 -29.59 -14.34
N ALA A 55 9.44 -29.28 -14.18
CA ALA A 55 10.20 -29.70 -13.02
C ALA A 55 9.82 -28.91 -11.76
N PRO A 56 9.83 -29.52 -10.57
CA PRO A 56 9.59 -28.81 -9.32
C PRO A 56 10.73 -27.82 -9.03
N ILE A 57 10.37 -26.56 -8.87
CA ILE A 57 11.25 -25.49 -8.38
C ILE A 57 11.06 -25.45 -6.85
N PRO A 58 12.07 -25.80 -6.04
CA PRO A 58 11.95 -25.75 -4.61
C PRO A 58 11.69 -24.32 -4.14
N GLY A 59 10.84 -24.18 -3.13
CA GLY A 59 10.62 -22.90 -2.46
C GLY A 59 11.89 -22.40 -1.76
N ALA A 60 11.85 -21.15 -1.33
CA ALA A 60 12.93 -20.53 -0.57
C ALA A 60 13.33 -21.40 0.63
N CYS A 61 14.64 -21.56 0.83
CA CYS A 61 15.22 -22.40 1.87
C CYS A 61 16.22 -21.63 2.77
N GLY A 62 16.57 -22.23 3.91
CA GLY A 62 17.57 -21.69 4.84
C GLY A 62 17.30 -20.25 5.29
N ALA A 63 18.36 -19.45 5.32
CA ALA A 63 18.30 -18.04 5.73
C ALA A 63 17.37 -17.19 4.83
N HIS A 64 17.31 -17.50 3.53
CA HIS A 64 16.43 -16.78 2.61
C HIS A 64 14.94 -16.99 2.95
N ARG A 65 14.56 -18.22 3.31
CA ARG A 65 13.21 -18.53 3.82
C ARG A 65 12.89 -17.76 5.09
N ALA A 66 13.82 -17.73 6.04
CA ALA A 66 13.64 -17.02 7.31
C ALA A 66 13.43 -15.51 7.08
N GLN A 67 14.19 -14.92 6.15
CA GLN A 67 14.02 -13.53 5.76
C GLN A 67 12.63 -13.25 5.17
N ILE A 68 12.16 -14.09 4.24
CA ILE A 68 10.82 -13.93 3.64
C ILE A 68 9.73 -14.00 4.70
N VAL A 69 9.80 -14.98 5.61
CA VAL A 69 8.82 -15.11 6.71
C VAL A 69 8.83 -13.87 7.60
N SER A 70 10.00 -13.33 7.94
CA SER A 70 10.14 -12.10 8.72
C SER A 70 9.54 -10.89 8.02
N ASN A 71 9.78 -10.74 6.71
CA ASN A 71 9.22 -9.65 5.91
C ASN A 71 7.69 -9.75 5.85
N LEU A 72 7.16 -10.94 5.58
CA LEU A 72 5.71 -11.19 5.51
C LEU A 72 4.99 -10.84 6.82
N ALA A 73 5.59 -11.13 7.98
CA ALA A 73 5.03 -10.75 9.26
C ALA A 73 4.90 -9.22 9.40
N THR A 74 5.94 -8.49 8.98
CA THR A 74 5.97 -7.03 9.00
C THR A 74 4.96 -6.42 8.02
N GLU A 75 4.93 -6.94 6.79
CA GLU A 75 4.04 -6.45 5.73
C GLU A 75 2.57 -6.67 6.08
N ARG A 76 2.21 -7.84 6.62
CA ARG A 76 0.83 -8.11 7.08
C ARG A 76 0.42 -7.17 8.20
N ALA A 77 1.31 -6.89 9.16
CA ALA A 77 1.03 -5.92 10.22
C ALA A 77 0.81 -4.50 9.66
N LEU A 78 1.56 -4.10 8.63
CA LEU A 78 1.39 -2.82 7.95
C LEU A 78 0.07 -2.76 7.17
N VAL A 79 -0.31 -3.83 6.47
CA VAL A 79 -1.60 -3.93 5.76
C VAL A 79 -2.76 -3.72 6.71
N GLU A 80 -2.79 -4.44 7.83
CA GLU A 80 -3.87 -4.31 8.82
C GLU A 80 -3.92 -2.91 9.40
N ARG A 81 -2.77 -2.30 9.70
CA ARG A 81 -2.71 -0.92 10.18
C ARG A 81 -3.27 0.08 9.15
N ILE A 82 -2.93 -0.07 7.87
CA ILE A 82 -3.44 0.81 6.80
C ILE A 82 -4.95 0.62 6.64
N ARG A 83 -5.46 -0.61 6.67
CA ARG A 83 -6.90 -0.90 6.63
C ARG A 83 -7.65 -0.25 7.79
N CYS A 84 -7.12 -0.31 9.02
CA CYS A 84 -7.70 0.40 10.17
C CYS A 84 -7.74 1.92 9.95
N ILE A 85 -6.69 2.51 9.37
CA ILE A 85 -6.66 3.97 9.10
C ILE A 85 -7.70 4.35 8.05
N ILE A 86 -7.84 3.57 6.98
CA ILE A 86 -8.81 3.83 5.92
C ILE A 86 -10.23 3.70 6.46
N THR A 87 -10.52 2.61 7.19
CA THR A 87 -11.86 2.36 7.75
C THR A 87 -12.26 3.34 8.85
N ALA A 88 -11.33 3.82 9.67
CA ALA A 88 -11.60 4.84 10.69
C ALA A 88 -11.89 6.24 10.12
N ARG A 89 -11.69 6.44 8.81
CA ARG A 89 -11.97 7.71 8.10
C ARG A 89 -13.27 7.69 7.28
N VAL A 90 -13.90 6.51 7.14
CA VAL A 90 -15.21 6.32 6.48
C VAL A 90 -16.31 6.43 7.53
#